data_AF-T1BWW5-F1
#
_entry.id   AF-T1BWW5-F1
#
_cell.length_a   1.000
_cell.length_b   1.000
_cell.length_c   1.000
_cell.angle_alpha   90.00
_cell.angle_beta   90.00
_cell.angle_gamma   90.00
#
_symmetry.space_group_name_H-M   'P 1'
#
loop_
_entity.id
_entity.type
_entity.pdbx_description
1 polymer ?
#
loop_
_entity_poly.entity_id
_entity_poly.type
_entity_poly.pdbx_seq_one_letter_code
_entity_poly.pdbx_strand_id
1 'polypeptide(L)'
;MLEQYREWARPHLDRLSNPFLRFAPRTLSWTSFLLFVLAAGIFVALGLSASLPPLVAPLLFLGAGTAIFLGGIFDALDGHVARRRHLQSEAGDLLDHVLDRYADLALLLGIAVSGWANPTLALLALVSLLLVSYMGTQAQAVLGRRQYRGLLGRADRILLLSLVSWVMGFWVLGNRFFPGPVLIPYRFVVAGVALTPVDLVLLYFVVAGQITAVYRARRTWQELPPLLPRRRRRPPPLPPTPVVVQGVPKERRVRAEPGAGVVPLPTTEPRGDHGRALRWGVPFPPVVPPDLLHLVPGDR
;
A
#
# COMPACT_ATOMS: atom_id res chain seq x y z
N MET A 1 -4.72 -14.34 -7.06
CA MET A 1 -5.41 -15.66 -7.06
C MET A 1 -5.60 -16.21 -5.65
N LEU A 2 -4.55 -16.19 -4.81
CA LEU A 2 -4.58 -16.83 -3.49
C LEU A 2 -5.35 -16.08 -2.40
N GLU A 3 -5.60 -14.78 -2.57
CA GLU A 3 -6.31 -13.95 -1.58
C GLU A 3 -7.73 -14.49 -1.29
N GLN A 4 -8.38 -15.14 -2.26
CA GLN A 4 -9.71 -15.74 -2.08
C GLN A 4 -9.72 -16.93 -1.11
N TYR A 5 -8.56 -17.57 -0.88
CA TYR A 5 -8.41 -18.68 0.05
C TYR A 5 -8.00 -18.22 1.45
N ARG A 6 -7.92 -16.90 1.69
CA ARG A 6 -7.53 -16.35 2.99
C ARG A 6 -8.44 -16.84 4.11
N GLU A 7 -9.74 -16.90 3.89
CA GLU A 7 -10.72 -17.44 4.86
C GLU A 7 -10.45 -18.90 5.21
N TRP A 8 -10.13 -19.73 4.21
CA TRP A 8 -9.79 -21.14 4.40
C TRP A 8 -8.46 -21.31 5.15
N ALA A 9 -7.51 -20.39 4.98
CA ALA A 9 -6.23 -20.40 5.68
C ALA A 9 -6.33 -19.92 7.14
N ARG A 10 -7.40 -19.22 7.54
CA ARG A 10 -7.53 -18.64 8.90
C ARG A 10 -7.37 -19.66 10.04
N PRO A 11 -8.03 -20.84 10.04
CA PRO A 11 -7.90 -21.80 11.13
C PRO A 11 -6.48 -22.34 11.30
N HIS A 12 -5.73 -22.42 10.20
CA HIS A 12 -4.33 -22.84 10.20
C HIS A 12 -3.44 -21.73 10.76
N LEU A 13 -3.70 -20.48 10.38
CA LEU A 13 -3.01 -19.31 10.93
C LEU A 13 -3.30 -19.11 12.43
N ASP A 14 -4.50 -19.45 12.91
CA ASP A 14 -4.84 -19.38 14.34
C ASP A 14 -3.95 -20.33 15.16
N ARG A 15 -3.77 -21.57 14.69
CA ARG A 15 -2.89 -22.55 15.33
C ARG A 15 -1.42 -22.12 15.25
N LEU A 16 -1.00 -21.67 14.08
CA LEU A 16 0.39 -21.27 13.83
C LEU A 16 0.78 -20.02 14.62
N SER A 17 -0.16 -19.10 14.86
CA SER A 17 0.11 -17.83 15.55
C SER A 17 0.21 -17.95 17.07
N ASN A 18 -0.32 -19.02 17.68
CA ASN A 18 -0.36 -19.18 19.15
C ASN A 18 1.03 -19.00 19.83
N PRO A 19 2.14 -19.61 19.35
CA PRO A 19 3.47 -19.40 19.93
C PRO A 19 3.98 -17.96 19.77
N PHE A 20 3.45 -17.24 18.77
CA PHE A 20 3.91 -15.89 18.41
C PHE A 20 3.11 -14.77 19.07
N LEU A 21 2.00 -15.08 19.77
CA LEU A 21 1.21 -14.10 20.51
C LEU A 21 2.02 -13.36 21.58
N ARG A 22 3.12 -13.94 22.06
CA ARG A 22 4.05 -13.29 23.01
C ARG A 22 4.91 -12.18 22.38
N PHE A 23 5.12 -12.22 21.06
CA PHE A 23 5.94 -11.23 20.38
C PHE A 23 5.11 -10.00 19.96
N ALA A 24 5.78 -8.85 19.86
CA ALA A 24 5.16 -7.67 19.29
C ALA A 24 4.94 -7.87 17.78
N PRO A 25 3.80 -7.43 17.19
CA PRO A 25 3.56 -7.53 15.75
C PRO A 25 4.69 -6.93 14.91
N ARG A 26 5.22 -5.78 15.35
CA ARG A 26 6.38 -5.11 14.73
C ARG A 26 7.61 -6.01 14.60
N THR A 27 7.88 -6.84 15.61
CA THR A 27 9.02 -7.76 15.57
C THR A 27 8.84 -8.78 14.45
N LEU A 28 7.61 -9.28 14.27
CA LEU A 28 7.27 -10.22 13.19
C LEU A 28 7.43 -9.55 11.81
N SER A 29 7.00 -8.30 11.65
CA SER A 29 7.19 -7.53 10.41
C SER A 29 8.68 -7.35 10.07
N TRP A 30 9.51 -7.02 11.06
CA TRP A 30 10.97 -6.93 10.85
C TRP A 30 11.60 -8.28 10.56
N THR A 31 11.15 -9.37 11.19
CA THR A 31 11.62 -10.72 10.87
C THR A 31 11.28 -11.09 9.42
N SER A 32 10.05 -10.81 8.98
CA SER A 32 9.64 -10.98 7.58
C SER A 32 10.56 -10.21 6.63
N PHE A 33 10.75 -8.92 6.88
CA PHE A 33 11.63 -8.06 6.09
C PHE A 33 13.06 -8.59 6.00
N LEU A 34 13.66 -8.98 7.13
CA LEU A 34 15.03 -9.50 7.17
C LEU A 34 15.17 -10.82 6.41
N LEU A 35 14.15 -11.68 6.41
CA LEU A 35 14.14 -12.91 5.62
C LEU A 35 14.09 -12.63 4.11
N PHE A 36 13.34 -11.62 3.67
CA PHE A 36 13.36 -11.19 2.27
C PHE A 36 14.70 -10.55 1.87
N VAL A 37 15.32 -9.76 2.76
CA VAL A 37 16.67 -9.22 2.54
C VAL A 37 17.72 -10.33 2.48
N LEU A 38 17.60 -11.34 3.35
CA LEU A 38 18.46 -12.53 3.30
C LEU A 38 18.29 -13.27 1.97
N ALA A 39 17.06 -13.49 1.51
CA ALA A 39 16.81 -14.11 0.21
C ALA A 39 17.42 -13.29 -0.94
N ALA A 40 17.29 -11.97 -0.90
CA ALA A 40 17.95 -11.08 -1.87
C ALA A 40 19.47 -11.24 -1.87
N GLY A 41 20.10 -11.26 -0.68
CA GLY A 41 21.54 -11.49 -0.53
C GLY A 41 21.98 -12.86 -1.05
N ILE A 42 21.16 -13.90 -0.86
CA ILE A 42 21.40 -15.23 -1.43
C ILE A 42 21.35 -15.21 -2.96
N PHE A 43 20.42 -14.47 -3.57
CA PHE A 43 20.40 -14.29 -5.02
C PHE A 43 21.62 -13.52 -5.55
N VAL A 44 22.11 -12.53 -4.80
CA VAL A 44 23.39 -11.87 -5.14
C VAL A 44 24.54 -12.89 -5.07
N ALA A 45 24.60 -13.71 -4.03
CA ALA A 45 25.62 -14.76 -3.88
C ALA A 45 25.54 -15.82 -5.00
N LEU A 46 24.34 -16.11 -5.52
CA LEU A 46 24.16 -16.98 -6.69
C LEU A 46 24.88 -16.45 -7.95
N GLY A 47 25.02 -15.13 -8.10
CA GLY A 47 25.80 -14.53 -9.20
C GLY A 47 27.31 -14.78 -9.09
N LEU A 48 27.80 -15.05 -7.88
CA LEU A 48 29.20 -15.40 -7.61
C LEU A 48 29.44 -16.92 -7.60
N SER A 49 28.37 -17.72 -7.71
CA SER A 49 28.44 -19.17 -7.51
C SER A 49 29.19 -19.93 -8.60
N ALA A 50 29.43 -19.32 -9.76
CA ALA A 50 30.25 -19.90 -10.83
C ALA A 50 31.69 -20.20 -10.37
N SER A 51 32.19 -19.47 -9.37
CA SER A 51 33.53 -19.62 -8.79
C SER A 51 33.55 -20.49 -7.52
N LEU A 52 32.39 -21.04 -7.12
CA LEU A 52 32.22 -21.76 -5.86
C LEU A 52 32.05 -23.27 -6.09
N PRO A 53 32.16 -24.11 -5.02
CA PRO A 53 31.96 -25.54 -5.15
C PRO A 53 30.63 -25.92 -5.81
N PRO A 54 30.56 -27.02 -6.59
CA PRO A 54 29.39 -27.34 -7.42
C PRO A 54 28.05 -27.50 -6.68
N LEU A 55 28.07 -27.77 -5.37
CA LEU A 55 26.86 -27.90 -4.55
C LEU A 55 26.35 -26.58 -3.97
N VAL A 56 27.10 -25.47 -4.12
CA VAL A 56 26.72 -24.20 -3.51
C VAL A 56 25.49 -23.61 -4.20
N ALA A 57 25.48 -23.53 -5.53
CA ALA A 57 24.34 -22.98 -6.28
C ALA A 57 22.98 -23.65 -5.95
N PRO A 58 22.84 -24.99 -5.97
CA PRO A 58 21.55 -25.61 -5.63
C PRO A 58 21.14 -25.35 -4.17
N LEU A 59 22.08 -25.36 -3.22
CA LEU A 59 21.79 -25.05 -1.82
C LEU A 59 21.36 -23.59 -1.62
N LEU A 60 21.98 -22.66 -2.34
CA LEU A 60 21.57 -21.24 -2.31
C LEU A 60 20.14 -21.07 -2.86
N PHE A 61 19.79 -21.72 -3.96
CA PHE A 61 18.40 -21.70 -4.47
C PHE A 61 17.39 -22.26 -3.45
N LEU A 62 17.71 -23.38 -2.80
CA LEU A 62 16.87 -23.96 -1.75
C LEU A 62 16.75 -23.01 -0.54
N GLY A 63 17.86 -22.40 -0.15
CA GLY A 63 17.91 -21.41 0.93
C GLY A 63 17.09 -20.15 0.63
N ALA A 64 17.22 -19.59 -0.59
CA ALA A 64 16.44 -18.43 -1.04
C ALA A 64 14.94 -18.74 -1.02
N GLY A 65 14.52 -19.87 -1.60
CA GLY A 65 13.11 -20.26 -1.62
C GLY A 65 12.52 -20.41 -0.22
N THR A 66 13.30 -20.98 0.70
CA THR A 66 12.91 -21.17 2.11
C THR A 66 12.83 -19.84 2.85
N ALA A 67 13.80 -18.95 2.66
CA ALA A 67 13.79 -17.62 3.27
C ALA A 67 12.58 -16.79 2.81
N ILE A 68 12.26 -16.78 1.51
CA ILE A 68 11.07 -16.13 0.94
C ILE A 68 9.79 -16.71 1.57
N PHE A 69 9.70 -18.04 1.66
CA PHE A 69 8.52 -18.72 2.16
C PHE A 69 8.28 -18.41 3.63
N LEU A 70 9.32 -18.50 4.45
CA LEU A 70 9.26 -18.14 5.87
C LEU A 70 8.95 -16.65 6.05
N GLY A 71 9.56 -15.77 5.25
CA GLY A 71 9.26 -14.33 5.25
C GLY A 71 7.76 -14.08 5.07
N GLY A 72 7.16 -14.73 4.08
CA GLY A 72 5.71 -14.66 3.86
C GLY A 72 4.84 -15.24 4.97
N ILE A 73 5.32 -16.24 5.71
CA ILE A 73 4.62 -16.73 6.90
C ILE A 73 4.65 -15.67 8.01
N PHE A 74 5.81 -15.08 8.30
CA PHE A 74 5.94 -14.04 9.32
C PHE A 74 5.11 -12.80 8.99
N ASP A 75 5.03 -12.45 7.71
CA ASP A 75 4.16 -11.41 7.16
C ASP A 75 2.66 -11.72 7.38
N ALA A 76 2.23 -12.95 7.14
CA ALA A 76 0.84 -13.32 7.43
C ALA A 76 0.54 -13.31 8.93
N LEU A 77 1.55 -13.65 9.75
CA LEU A 77 1.44 -13.71 11.21
C LEU A 77 1.37 -12.33 11.84
N ASP A 78 2.10 -11.32 11.35
CA ASP A 78 2.17 -10.01 12.03
C ASP A 78 0.78 -9.32 12.12
N GLY A 79 0.04 -9.27 11.03
CA GLY A 79 -1.27 -8.66 10.96
C GLY A 79 -2.32 -9.53 11.63
N HIS A 80 -2.12 -10.86 11.63
CA HIS A 80 -3.00 -11.78 12.34
C HIS A 80 -2.84 -11.66 13.86
N VAL A 81 -1.62 -11.61 14.37
CA VAL A 81 -1.31 -11.38 15.80
C VAL A 81 -1.79 -9.99 16.22
N ALA A 82 -1.60 -8.95 15.39
CA ALA A 82 -2.12 -7.61 15.68
C ALA A 82 -3.65 -7.60 15.83
N ARG A 83 -4.38 -8.32 14.97
CA ARG A 83 -5.85 -8.47 15.08
C ARG A 83 -6.27 -9.22 16.32
N ARG A 84 -5.66 -10.38 16.59
CA ARG A 84 -6.00 -11.23 17.76
C ARG A 84 -5.70 -10.55 19.10
N ARG A 85 -4.70 -9.67 19.15
CA ARG A 85 -4.32 -8.93 20.36
C ARG A 85 -4.95 -7.53 20.43
N HIS A 86 -5.77 -7.14 19.45
CA HIS A 86 -6.34 -5.79 19.33
C HIS A 86 -5.27 -4.68 19.35
N LEU A 87 -4.10 -4.93 18.74
CA LEU A 87 -2.96 -4.01 18.65
C LEU A 87 -2.80 -3.38 17.26
N GLN A 88 -3.89 -3.30 16.49
CA GLN A 88 -3.87 -2.65 15.18
C GLN A 88 -3.68 -1.14 15.36
N SER A 89 -2.82 -0.53 14.53
CA SER A 89 -2.54 0.90 14.57
C SER A 89 -2.16 1.42 13.18
N GLU A 90 -2.42 2.71 12.92
CA GLU A 90 -2.04 3.36 11.66
C GLU A 90 -0.52 3.36 11.45
N ALA A 91 0.26 3.55 12.52
CA ALA A 91 1.72 3.49 12.46
C ALA A 91 2.23 2.07 12.12
N GLY A 92 1.53 1.04 12.60
CA GLY A 92 1.83 -0.36 12.25
C GLY A 92 1.48 -0.67 10.79
N ASP A 93 0.32 -0.21 10.31
CA ASP A 93 -0.12 -0.37 8.92
C ASP A 93 0.84 0.33 7.93
N LEU A 94 1.29 1.55 8.27
CA LEU A 94 2.31 2.26 7.50
C LEU A 94 3.64 1.49 7.47
N LEU A 95 4.12 1.03 8.64
CA LEU A 95 5.37 0.29 8.73
C LEU A 95 5.35 -0.98 7.88
N ASP A 96 4.28 -1.78 8.01
CA ASP A 96 4.04 -2.99 7.22
C ASP A 96 4.11 -2.67 5.72
N HIS A 97 3.35 -1.66 5.27
CA HIS A 97 3.33 -1.27 3.86
C HIS A 97 4.67 -0.74 3.34
N VAL A 98 5.48 -0.10 4.17
CA VAL A 98 6.82 0.37 3.79
C VAL A 98 7.78 -0.82 3.69
N LEU A 99 7.86 -1.66 4.71
CA LEU A 99 8.73 -2.83 4.73
C LEU A 99 8.42 -3.78 3.57
N ASP A 100 7.14 -3.94 3.26
CA ASP A 100 6.64 -4.64 2.09
C ASP A 100 7.25 -4.17 0.77
N ARG A 101 7.32 -2.85 0.57
CA ARG A 101 7.85 -2.29 -0.68
C ARG A 101 9.35 -2.52 -0.75
N TYR A 102 10.08 -2.30 0.35
CA TYR A 102 11.51 -2.52 0.39
C TYR A 102 11.88 -4.01 0.27
N ALA A 103 11.07 -4.91 0.82
CA ALA A 103 11.23 -6.36 0.63
C ALA A 103 11.05 -6.76 -0.84
N ASP A 104 9.97 -6.31 -1.50
CA ASP A 104 9.73 -6.53 -2.93
C ASP A 104 10.91 -5.99 -3.79
N LEU A 105 11.40 -4.79 -3.46
CA LEU A 105 12.55 -4.15 -4.11
C LEU A 105 13.84 -4.97 -3.95
N ALA A 106 14.22 -5.26 -2.71
CA ALA A 106 15.45 -5.99 -2.41
C ALA A 106 15.45 -7.35 -3.11
N LEU A 107 14.33 -8.09 -3.02
CA LEU A 107 14.22 -9.42 -3.59
C LEU A 107 14.37 -9.42 -5.11
N LEU A 108 13.63 -8.56 -5.82
CA LEU A 108 13.72 -8.51 -7.28
C LEU A 108 15.03 -7.93 -7.80
N LEU A 109 15.64 -6.98 -7.08
CA LEU A 109 16.99 -6.50 -7.42
C LEU A 109 18.03 -7.60 -7.23
N GLY A 110 17.95 -8.37 -6.14
CA GLY A 110 18.79 -9.55 -5.92
C GLY A 110 18.67 -10.56 -7.06
N ILE A 111 17.44 -10.86 -7.49
CA ILE A 111 17.18 -11.72 -8.65
C ILE A 111 17.78 -11.12 -9.94
N ALA A 112 17.61 -9.82 -10.16
CA ALA A 112 18.11 -9.14 -11.37
C ALA A 112 19.64 -9.24 -11.50
N VAL A 113 20.38 -9.16 -10.39
CA VAL A 113 21.85 -9.24 -10.41
C VAL A 113 22.39 -10.66 -10.22
N SER A 114 21.52 -11.64 -10.00
CA SER A 114 21.93 -13.02 -9.75
C SER A 114 22.59 -13.72 -10.95
N GLY A 115 22.40 -13.21 -12.18
CA GLY A 115 22.82 -13.90 -13.41
C GLY A 115 21.96 -15.11 -13.80
N TRP A 116 20.99 -15.49 -12.96
CA TRP A 116 20.05 -16.60 -13.21
C TRP A 116 18.69 -16.17 -13.78
N ALA A 117 18.51 -14.87 -13.99
CA ALA A 117 17.34 -14.27 -14.60
C ALA A 117 17.76 -13.12 -15.52
N ASN A 118 16.92 -12.79 -16.49
CA ASN A 118 17.06 -11.62 -17.34
C ASN A 118 16.83 -10.34 -16.50
N PRO A 119 17.85 -9.47 -16.35
CA PRO A 119 17.75 -8.27 -15.52
C PRO A 119 16.64 -7.31 -15.98
N THR A 120 16.39 -7.21 -17.28
CA THR A 120 15.33 -6.38 -17.85
C THR A 120 13.95 -6.91 -17.45
N LEU A 121 13.72 -8.23 -17.52
CA LEU A 121 12.46 -8.82 -17.05
C LEU A 121 12.27 -8.65 -15.55
N ALA A 122 13.33 -8.78 -14.75
CA ALA A 122 13.28 -8.54 -13.31
C ALA A 122 12.90 -7.08 -12.98
N LEU A 123 13.47 -6.11 -13.70
CA LEU A 123 13.13 -4.70 -13.55
C LEU A 123 11.68 -4.40 -13.99
N LEU A 124 11.24 -4.95 -15.12
CA LEU A 124 9.85 -4.80 -15.56
C LEU A 124 8.86 -5.43 -14.58
N ALA A 125 9.21 -6.59 -14.00
CA ALA A 125 8.41 -7.22 -12.95
C ALA A 125 8.34 -6.30 -11.72
N LEU A 126 9.46 -5.69 -11.33
CA LEU A 126 9.51 -4.75 -10.20
C LEU A 126 8.61 -3.54 -10.41
N VAL A 127 8.67 -2.90 -11.58
CA VAL A 127 7.77 -1.80 -11.94
C VAL A 127 6.31 -2.25 -11.84
N SER A 128 6.00 -3.44 -12.35
CA SER A 128 4.65 -4.01 -12.32
C SER A 128 4.16 -4.25 -10.88
N LEU A 129 5.01 -4.79 -10.00
CA LEU A 129 4.69 -5.04 -8.59
C LEU A 129 4.45 -3.74 -7.82
N LEU A 130 5.26 -2.70 -8.08
CA LEU A 130 5.10 -1.37 -7.48
C LEU A 130 3.80 -0.71 -7.94
N LEU A 131 3.48 -0.75 -9.23
CA LEU A 131 2.22 -0.21 -9.77
C LEU A 131 1.00 -0.89 -9.15
N VAL A 132 1.02 -2.21 -9.02
CA VAL A 132 -0.07 -2.97 -8.35
C VAL A 132 -0.28 -2.49 -6.92
N SER A 133 0.80 -2.27 -6.17
CA SER A 133 0.71 -1.79 -4.79
C SER A 133 0.20 -0.35 -4.72
N TYR A 134 0.76 0.52 -5.55
CA TYR A 134 0.38 1.92 -5.65
C TYR A 134 -1.09 2.09 -6.01
N MET A 135 -1.61 1.36 -7.00
CA MET A 135 -3.04 1.42 -7.34
C MET A 135 -3.93 0.93 -6.18
N GLY A 136 -3.42 0.00 -5.36
CA GLY A 136 -4.10 -0.43 -4.14
C GLY A 136 -4.17 0.67 -3.08
N THR A 137 -3.05 1.37 -2.81
CA THR A 137 -3.00 2.46 -1.83
C THR A 137 -3.72 3.71 -2.32
N GLN A 138 -3.68 4.01 -3.61
CA GLN A 138 -4.48 5.09 -4.22
C GLN A 138 -5.98 4.82 -4.08
N ALA A 139 -6.43 3.58 -4.28
CA ALA A 139 -7.82 3.21 -4.01
C ALA A 139 -8.22 3.48 -2.55
N GLN A 140 -7.33 3.15 -1.59
CA GLN A 140 -7.54 3.44 -0.18
C GLN A 140 -7.61 4.95 0.10
N ALA A 141 -6.75 5.74 -0.53
CA ALA A 141 -6.72 7.18 -0.38
C ALA A 141 -8.01 7.87 -0.88
N VAL A 142 -8.58 7.41 -2.00
CA VAL A 142 -9.74 8.07 -2.62
C VAL A 142 -11.09 7.46 -2.24
N LEU A 143 -11.15 6.17 -1.89
CA LEU A 143 -12.39 5.46 -1.54
C LEU A 143 -12.48 5.07 -0.06
N GLY A 144 -11.43 5.31 0.75
CA GLY A 144 -11.37 4.90 2.15
C GLY A 144 -11.20 3.39 2.37
N ARG A 145 -11.04 2.59 1.30
CA ARG A 145 -10.80 1.15 1.38
C ARG A 145 -9.82 0.67 0.33
N ARG A 146 -8.97 -0.30 0.70
CA ARG A 146 -7.94 -0.84 -0.19
C ARG A 146 -8.51 -1.89 -1.16
N GLN A 147 -8.01 -1.86 -2.39
CA GLN A 147 -8.39 -2.81 -3.43
C GLN A 147 -7.36 -3.95 -3.52
N TYR A 148 -7.71 -5.14 -3.02
CA TYR A 148 -6.82 -6.31 -3.03
C TYR A 148 -7.04 -7.27 -4.22
N ARG A 149 -8.15 -7.11 -4.96
CA ARG A 149 -8.50 -8.00 -6.08
C ARG A 149 -7.52 -7.86 -7.26
N GLY A 150 -7.37 -8.93 -8.03
CA GLY A 150 -6.47 -9.01 -9.17
C GLY A 150 -5.88 -10.40 -9.39
N LEU A 151 -5.16 -10.55 -10.50
CA LEU A 151 -4.46 -11.79 -10.84
C LEU A 151 -3.21 -11.97 -9.95
N LEU A 152 -2.54 -10.88 -9.59
CA LEU A 152 -1.28 -10.88 -8.85
C LEU A 152 -1.40 -10.17 -7.49
N GLY A 153 -1.56 -10.96 -6.42
CA GLY A 153 -1.49 -10.52 -5.03
C GLY A 153 -0.12 -10.73 -4.38
N ARG A 154 0.02 -10.39 -3.09
CA ARG A 154 1.26 -10.55 -2.33
C ARG A 154 1.60 -12.02 -2.09
N ALA A 155 0.63 -12.79 -1.58
CA ALA A 155 0.77 -14.23 -1.37
C ALA A 155 1.14 -14.99 -2.67
N ASP A 156 0.58 -14.56 -3.82
CA ASP A 156 0.91 -15.15 -5.13
C ASP A 156 2.41 -14.98 -5.45
N ARG A 157 2.97 -13.80 -5.18
CA ARG A 157 4.40 -13.51 -5.46
C ARG A 157 5.30 -14.37 -4.60
N ILE A 158 5.01 -14.41 -3.29
CA ILE A 158 5.78 -15.18 -2.31
C ILE A 158 5.78 -16.67 -2.70
N LEU A 159 4.60 -17.23 -2.97
CA LEU A 159 4.50 -18.65 -3.33
C LEU A 159 5.24 -18.97 -4.63
N LEU A 160 5.05 -18.17 -5.68
CA LEU A 160 5.67 -18.41 -6.98
C LEU A 160 7.19 -18.27 -6.93
N LEU A 161 7.71 -17.27 -6.21
CA LEU A 161 9.16 -17.08 -6.04
C LEU A 161 9.79 -18.16 -5.17
N SER A 162 9.11 -18.59 -4.09
CA SER A 162 9.58 -19.73 -3.27
C SER A 162 9.61 -21.01 -4.08
N LEU A 163 8.53 -21.32 -4.79
CA LEU A 163 8.41 -22.55 -5.56
C LEU A 163 9.44 -22.61 -6.69
N VAL A 164 9.57 -21.55 -7.48
CA VAL A 164 10.55 -21.53 -8.58
C VAL A 164 11.98 -21.65 -8.06
N SER A 165 12.28 -21.05 -6.90
CA SER A 165 13.60 -21.18 -6.27
C SER A 165 13.88 -22.62 -5.84
N TRP A 166 12.91 -23.31 -5.23
CA TRP A 166 13.07 -24.72 -4.87
C TRP A 166 13.19 -25.62 -6.10
N VAL A 167 12.35 -25.41 -7.12
CA VAL A 167 12.43 -26.14 -8.39
C VAL A 167 13.81 -25.96 -9.02
N MET A 168 14.33 -24.73 -9.08
CA MET A 168 15.69 -24.46 -9.57
C MET A 168 16.75 -25.17 -8.73
N GLY A 169 16.64 -25.15 -7.40
CA GLY A 169 17.55 -25.84 -6.51
C GLY A 169 17.62 -27.33 -6.78
N PHE A 170 16.47 -28.01 -6.84
CA PHE A 170 16.40 -29.44 -7.14
C PHE A 170 16.83 -29.76 -8.58
N TRP A 171 16.52 -28.91 -9.56
CA TRP A 171 16.92 -29.10 -10.95
C TRP A 171 18.44 -29.04 -11.09
N VAL A 172 19.06 -27.99 -10.55
CA VAL A 172 20.53 -27.82 -10.58
C VAL A 172 21.21 -28.97 -9.82
N LEU A 173 20.64 -29.41 -8.69
CA LEU A 173 21.13 -30.55 -7.94
C LEU A 173 21.03 -31.88 -8.73
N GLY A 174 19.89 -32.12 -9.37
CA GLY A 174 19.63 -33.31 -10.18
C GLY A 174 20.59 -33.43 -11.36
N ASN A 175 20.78 -32.34 -12.10
CA ASN A 175 21.76 -32.25 -13.19
C ASN A 175 23.19 -32.59 -12.72
N ARG A 176 23.50 -32.41 -11.43
CA ARG A 176 24.83 -32.67 -10.88
C ARG A 176 25.06 -34.13 -10.49
N PHE A 177 24.06 -34.79 -9.91
CA PHE A 177 24.14 -36.18 -9.45
C PHE A 177 23.84 -37.19 -10.55
N PHE A 178 22.99 -36.80 -11.51
CA PHE A 178 22.66 -37.61 -12.67
C PHE A 178 23.09 -36.89 -13.94
N PRO A 179 24.42 -36.70 -14.17
CA PRO A 179 24.92 -36.22 -15.45
C PRO A 179 24.83 -37.37 -16.46
N GLY A 180 23.62 -37.80 -16.78
CA GLY A 180 23.40 -38.71 -17.91
C GLY A 180 23.79 -38.02 -19.23
N PRO A 181 23.71 -38.73 -20.37
CA PRO A 181 23.95 -38.13 -21.68
C PRO A 181 23.00 -36.97 -22.04
N VAL A 182 21.96 -36.74 -21.22
CA VAL A 182 20.99 -35.66 -21.35
C VAL A 182 21.12 -34.71 -20.17
N LEU A 183 22.05 -33.75 -20.25
CA LEU A 183 22.03 -32.58 -19.37
C LEU A 183 20.75 -31.80 -19.68
N ILE A 184 19.82 -31.68 -18.73
CA ILE A 184 18.58 -30.94 -18.96
C ILE A 184 18.88 -29.45 -18.80
N PRO A 185 18.88 -28.66 -19.88
CA PRO A 185 19.18 -27.24 -19.78
C PRO A 185 18.10 -26.54 -18.95
N TYR A 186 18.55 -25.69 -18.01
CA TYR A 186 17.67 -24.79 -17.26
C TYR A 186 17.38 -23.49 -18.03
N ARG A 187 17.84 -23.39 -19.29
CA ARG A 187 17.56 -22.31 -20.23
C ARG A 187 16.83 -22.88 -21.44
N PHE A 188 15.64 -22.37 -21.72
CA PHE A 188 14.85 -22.73 -22.89
C PHE A 188 14.90 -21.56 -23.88
N VAL A 189 15.15 -21.84 -25.15
CA VAL A 189 15.11 -20.79 -26.19
C VAL A 189 13.70 -20.70 -26.74
N VAL A 190 13.04 -19.56 -26.54
CA VAL A 190 11.72 -19.26 -27.08
C VAL A 190 11.85 -18.00 -27.94
N ALA A 191 11.51 -18.12 -29.24
CA ALA A 191 11.60 -17.02 -30.20
C ALA A 191 12.97 -16.30 -30.20
N GLY A 192 14.07 -17.06 -30.05
CA GLY A 192 15.44 -16.52 -30.02
C GLY A 192 15.90 -15.97 -28.66
N VAL A 193 15.06 -15.99 -27.62
CA VAL A 193 15.41 -15.54 -26.27
C VAL A 193 15.59 -16.75 -25.35
N ALA A 194 16.73 -16.84 -24.68
CA ALA A 194 16.98 -17.86 -23.65
C ALA A 194 16.31 -17.45 -22.33
N LEU A 195 15.35 -18.24 -21.86
CA LEU A 195 14.57 -18.01 -20.65
C LEU A 195 14.82 -19.12 -19.62
N THR A 196 14.97 -18.75 -18.35
CA THR A 196 14.98 -19.67 -17.21
C THR A 196 13.56 -19.86 -16.64
N PRO A 197 13.32 -20.88 -15.80
CA PRO A 197 12.08 -20.96 -15.02
C PRO A 197 11.80 -19.70 -14.20
N VAL A 198 12.85 -19.03 -13.69
CA VAL A 198 12.72 -17.74 -12.99
C VAL A 198 12.19 -16.68 -13.94
N ASP A 199 12.69 -16.60 -15.18
CA ASP A 199 12.20 -15.67 -16.19
C ASP A 199 10.72 -15.88 -16.54
N LEU A 200 10.23 -17.11 -16.52
CA LEU A 200 8.80 -17.39 -16.75
C LEU A 200 7.92 -16.82 -15.64
N VAL A 201 8.37 -16.92 -14.38
CA VAL A 201 7.67 -16.31 -13.23
C VAL A 201 7.74 -14.79 -13.31
N LEU A 202 8.89 -14.21 -13.69
CA LEU A 202 9.03 -12.76 -13.88
C LEU A 202 8.14 -12.26 -15.02
N LEU A 203 8.07 -12.97 -16.14
CA LEU A 203 7.17 -12.66 -17.25
C LEU A 203 5.70 -12.70 -16.80
N TYR A 204 5.32 -13.70 -16.00
CA TYR A 204 4.00 -13.73 -15.38
C TYR A 204 3.76 -12.50 -14.48
N PHE A 205 4.74 -12.09 -13.67
CA PHE A 205 4.64 -10.88 -12.85
C PHE A 205 4.47 -9.61 -13.66
N VAL A 206 5.17 -9.49 -14.80
CA VAL A 206 4.99 -8.38 -15.74
C VAL A 206 3.56 -8.37 -16.25
N VAL A 207 3.11 -9.46 -16.89
CA VAL A 207 1.80 -9.50 -17.55
C VAL A 207 0.66 -9.40 -16.54
N ALA A 208 0.63 -10.27 -15.53
CA ALA A 208 -0.42 -10.30 -14.53
C ALA A 208 -0.39 -9.04 -13.64
N GLY A 209 0.78 -8.47 -13.40
CA GLY A 209 0.94 -7.23 -12.65
C GLY A 209 0.34 -6.04 -13.38
N GLN A 210 0.66 -5.86 -14.66
CA GLN A 210 0.08 -4.77 -15.47
C GLN A 210 -1.45 -4.91 -15.60
N ILE A 211 -1.94 -6.12 -15.88
CA ILE A 211 -3.39 -6.39 -15.92
C ILE A 211 -4.04 -6.03 -14.58
N THR A 212 -3.41 -6.43 -13.47
CA THR A 212 -3.92 -6.14 -12.12
C THR A 212 -3.90 -4.64 -11.82
N ALA A 213 -2.84 -3.92 -12.17
CA ALA A 213 -2.74 -2.47 -11.95
C ALA A 213 -3.84 -1.72 -12.72
N VAL A 214 -4.03 -2.03 -14.01
CA VAL A 214 -5.10 -1.44 -14.84
C VAL A 214 -6.48 -1.80 -14.30
N TYR A 215 -6.68 -3.05 -13.90
CA TYR A 215 -7.94 -3.50 -13.29
C TYR A 215 -8.27 -2.69 -12.03
N ARG A 216 -7.30 -2.54 -11.12
CA ARG A 216 -7.47 -1.78 -9.88
C ARG A 216 -7.79 -0.32 -10.18
N ALA A 217 -7.05 0.30 -11.10
CA ALA A 217 -7.27 1.69 -11.51
C ALA A 217 -8.68 1.90 -12.10
N ARG A 218 -9.07 1.09 -13.09
CA ARG A 218 -10.40 1.18 -13.74
C ARG A 218 -11.53 0.97 -12.75
N ARG A 219 -11.41 -0.03 -11.87
CA ARG A 219 -12.43 -0.32 -10.87
C ARG A 219 -12.54 0.81 -9.84
N THR A 220 -11.42 1.37 -9.39
CA THR A 220 -11.44 2.55 -8.52
C THR A 220 -12.10 3.73 -9.20
N TRP A 221 -11.80 3.99 -10.48
CA TRP A 221 -12.43 5.06 -11.27
C TRP A 221 -13.94 4.90 -11.39
N GLN A 222 -14.42 3.67 -11.62
CA GLN A 222 -15.86 3.38 -11.73
C GLN A 222 -16.61 3.56 -10.41
N GLU A 223 -15.92 3.47 -9.27
CA GLU A 223 -16.49 3.62 -7.94
C GLU A 223 -16.46 5.08 -7.44
N LEU A 224 -15.76 5.99 -8.14
CA LEU A 224 -15.71 7.40 -7.77
C LEU A 224 -17.02 8.13 -8.10
N PRO A 225 -17.44 9.09 -7.25
CA PRO A 225 -18.55 9.97 -7.60
C PRO A 225 -18.26 10.72 -8.90
N PRO A 226 -19.28 11.01 -9.73
CA PRO A 226 -19.09 11.79 -10.95
C PRO A 226 -18.50 13.17 -10.63
N LEU A 227 -17.51 13.60 -11.43
CA LEU A 227 -16.67 14.79 -11.22
C LEU A 227 -17.43 16.13 -11.21
N LEU A 228 -18.69 16.15 -11.66
CA LEU A 228 -19.50 17.37 -11.67
C LEU A 228 -20.56 17.29 -10.56
N PRO A 229 -20.67 18.32 -9.69
CA PRO A 229 -21.87 18.45 -8.88
C PRO A 229 -23.04 18.51 -9.86
N ARG A 230 -23.99 17.57 -9.75
CA ARG A 230 -25.27 17.68 -10.46
C ARG A 230 -25.75 19.11 -10.23
N ARG A 231 -25.89 19.92 -11.30
CA ARG A 231 -26.43 21.30 -11.20
C ARG A 231 -27.54 21.25 -10.18
N ARG A 232 -27.37 21.88 -9.02
CA ARG A 232 -28.47 22.03 -8.07
C ARG A 232 -29.60 22.61 -8.91
N ARG A 233 -30.70 21.88 -9.09
CA ARG A 233 -31.91 22.47 -9.67
C ARG A 233 -32.13 23.73 -8.85
N ARG A 234 -32.16 24.91 -9.49
CA ARG A 234 -32.51 26.14 -8.77
C ARG A 234 -33.79 25.82 -8.00
N PRO A 235 -33.85 26.05 -6.68
CA PRO A 235 -35.12 25.91 -5.99
C PRO A 235 -36.16 26.74 -6.75
N PRO A 236 -37.41 26.25 -6.86
CA PRO A 236 -38.46 27.05 -7.47
C PRO A 236 -38.49 28.43 -6.81
N PRO A 237 -38.78 29.50 -7.57
CA PRO A 237 -38.84 30.84 -7.00
C PRO A 237 -39.77 30.81 -5.79
N LEU A 238 -39.31 31.41 -4.68
CA LEU A 238 -40.11 31.50 -3.47
C LEU A 238 -41.45 32.17 -3.83
N PRO A 239 -42.58 31.67 -3.31
CA PRO A 239 -43.85 32.35 -3.50
C PRO A 239 -43.72 33.80 -3.00
N PRO A 240 -44.35 34.79 -3.66
CA PRO A 240 -44.26 36.18 -3.24
C PRO A 240 -44.70 36.29 -1.78
N THR A 241 -43.80 36.78 -0.94
CA THR A 241 -44.11 37.04 0.47
C THR A 241 -45.26 38.06 0.51
N PRO A 242 -46.37 37.78 1.20
CA PRO A 242 -47.40 38.79 1.36
C PRO A 242 -46.79 39.99 2.09
N VAL A 243 -46.78 41.13 1.43
CA VAL A 243 -46.39 42.40 2.03
C VAL A 243 -47.45 42.72 3.08
N VAL A 244 -47.17 42.38 4.34
CA VAL A 244 -47.95 42.89 5.47
C VAL A 244 -47.58 44.35 5.60
N VAL A 245 -48.42 45.23 5.06
CA VAL A 245 -48.37 46.66 5.31
C VAL A 245 -48.63 46.86 6.80
N GLN A 246 -47.57 46.99 7.59
CA GLN A 246 -47.70 47.40 8.99
C GLN A 246 -48.29 48.81 9.00
N GLY A 247 -49.49 48.94 9.58
CA GLY A 247 -50.14 50.22 9.78
C GLY A 247 -49.25 51.16 10.60
N VAL A 248 -49.20 52.42 10.16
CA VAL A 248 -48.51 53.52 10.86
C VAL A 248 -49.00 53.59 12.32
N PRO A 249 -48.10 53.54 13.32
CA PRO A 249 -48.51 53.72 14.72
C PRO A 249 -48.93 55.17 14.95
N LYS A 250 -50.15 55.36 15.48
CA LYS A 250 -50.61 56.66 16.00
C LYS A 250 -49.72 57.12 17.15
N GLU A 251 -49.28 58.36 17.08
CA GLU A 251 -48.50 59.06 18.11
C GLU A 251 -49.12 58.89 19.50
N ARG A 252 -48.28 58.53 20.48
CA ARG A 252 -48.61 58.61 21.90
C ARG A 252 -47.51 59.39 22.61
N ARG A 253 -47.77 60.66 22.89
CA ARG A 253 -47.00 61.51 23.83
C ARG A 253 -47.06 60.92 25.24
N VAL A 254 -45.91 60.62 25.85
CA VAL A 254 -45.66 60.71 27.32
C VAL A 254 -44.13 60.82 27.52
N ARG A 255 -43.59 62.03 27.75
CA ARG A 255 -43.08 62.60 29.02
C ARG A 255 -41.75 61.98 29.50
N ALA A 256 -40.71 62.83 29.54
CA ALA A 256 -39.37 62.53 30.04
C ALA A 256 -39.33 62.51 31.57
N GLU A 257 -38.60 61.57 32.15
CA GLU A 257 -38.09 61.65 33.52
C GLU A 257 -36.55 61.55 33.51
N PRO A 258 -35.84 62.39 34.28
CA PRO A 258 -34.39 62.37 34.38
C PRO A 258 -33.91 61.57 35.60
N GLY A 259 -32.88 60.74 35.42
CA GLY A 259 -32.00 60.31 36.52
C GLY A 259 -31.84 58.80 36.68
N ALA A 260 -30.58 58.36 36.50
CA ALA A 260 -29.91 57.11 36.89
C ALA A 260 -29.15 56.60 35.65
N GLY A 261 -27.83 56.56 35.59
CA GLY A 261 -26.85 56.22 36.61
C GLY A 261 -25.85 55.31 35.88
N VAL A 262 -24.60 55.77 35.74
CA VAL A 262 -23.54 55.07 35.02
C VAL A 262 -23.19 53.77 35.74
N VAL A 263 -23.22 52.64 35.05
CA VAL A 263 -22.66 51.37 35.53
C VAL A 263 -21.58 50.92 34.54
N PRO A 264 -20.29 50.87 34.92
CA PRO A 264 -19.24 50.37 34.06
C PRO A 264 -19.15 48.83 34.08
N LEU A 265 -18.79 48.26 32.92
CA LEU A 265 -18.57 46.83 32.69
C LEU A 265 -17.34 46.32 33.47
N PRO A 266 -17.40 45.13 34.11
CA PRO A 266 -16.20 44.49 34.62
C PRO A 266 -15.46 43.72 33.53
N THR A 267 -14.17 44.05 33.40
CA THR A 267 -13.12 43.37 32.65
C THR A 267 -12.82 41.98 33.23
N THR A 268 -12.76 40.95 32.39
CA THR A 268 -12.11 39.67 32.71
C THR A 268 -11.29 39.14 31.52
N GLU A 269 -9.97 39.21 31.65
CA GLU A 269 -9.03 38.27 31.03
C GLU A 269 -8.34 37.45 32.16
N PRO A 270 -7.43 36.49 31.89
CA PRO A 270 -7.67 35.20 31.25
C PRO A 270 -7.20 34.05 32.17
N ARG A 271 -7.73 32.83 32.03
CA ARG A 271 -7.06 31.62 32.56
C ARG A 271 -7.19 30.48 31.57
N GLY A 272 -6.02 30.04 31.09
CA GLY A 272 -5.86 28.96 30.14
C GLY A 272 -6.07 27.58 30.75
N ASP A 273 -6.39 26.65 29.86
CA ASP A 273 -6.25 25.22 30.12
C ASP A 273 -5.39 24.60 29.00
N HIS A 274 -4.47 23.75 29.43
CA HIS A 274 -3.39 23.18 28.63
C HIS A 274 -3.80 21.82 28.07
N GLY A 275 -4.20 21.78 26.80
CA GLY A 275 -4.30 20.56 26.00
C GLY A 275 -3.27 20.55 24.86
N ARG A 276 -2.07 20.02 25.11
CA ARG A 276 -0.97 19.93 24.13
C ARG A 276 -1.31 18.93 23.00
N ALA A 277 -1.64 19.47 21.83
CA ALA A 277 -1.53 18.76 20.55
C ALA A 277 -0.20 19.15 19.88
N LEU A 278 0.73 18.20 19.78
CA LEU A 278 1.97 18.33 19.01
C LEU A 278 1.61 18.38 17.51
N ARG A 279 1.45 19.59 16.97
CA ARG A 279 1.40 19.84 15.52
C ARG A 279 2.81 19.99 14.98
N TRP A 280 3.21 19.08 14.09
CA TRP A 280 4.37 19.29 13.22
C TRP A 280 4.08 20.50 12.32
N GLY A 281 4.82 21.58 12.54
CA GLY A 281 4.70 22.82 11.81
C GLY A 281 5.38 22.74 10.45
N VAL A 282 4.57 22.57 9.41
CA VAL A 282 4.86 23.12 8.08
C VAL A 282 3.55 23.77 7.61
N PRO A 283 3.45 25.11 7.56
CA PRO A 283 2.24 25.77 7.07
C PRO A 283 2.14 25.58 5.56
N PHE A 284 1.17 24.79 5.11
CA PHE A 284 0.69 24.88 3.73
C PHE A 284 0.04 26.26 3.54
N PRO A 285 0.32 26.99 2.44
CA PRO A 285 -0.43 28.21 2.14
C PRO A 285 -1.92 27.87 1.96
N PRO A 286 -2.84 28.75 2.41
CA PRO A 286 -4.26 28.51 2.24
C PRO A 286 -4.58 28.40 0.74
N VAL A 287 -5.27 27.32 0.37
CA VAL A 287 -5.83 27.14 -0.97
C VAL A 287 -6.92 28.19 -1.15
N VAL A 288 -6.60 29.24 -1.91
CA VAL A 288 -7.58 30.26 -2.30
C VAL A 288 -8.56 29.62 -3.29
N PRO A 289 -9.88 29.66 -3.05
CA PRO A 289 -10.87 29.21 -4.03
C PRO A 289 -10.77 30.05 -5.32
N PRO A 290 -10.93 29.45 -6.51
CA PRO A 290 -10.77 30.15 -7.80
C PRO A 290 -11.78 31.30 -8.03
N ASP A 291 -12.76 31.46 -7.15
CA ASP A 291 -13.88 32.41 -7.32
C ASP A 291 -13.57 33.84 -6.80
N LEU A 292 -12.36 34.09 -6.29
CA LEU A 292 -11.97 35.38 -5.70
C LEU A 292 -10.94 36.20 -6.52
N LEU A 293 -10.62 35.79 -7.75
CA LEU A 293 -9.63 36.48 -8.61
C LEU A 293 -10.19 37.62 -9.48
N HIS A 294 -11.47 38.00 -9.32
CA HIS A 294 -12.11 39.04 -10.15
C HIS A 294 -12.76 40.16 -9.34
N LEU A 295 -12.06 40.73 -8.36
CA LEU A 295 -12.44 42.03 -7.78
C LEU A 295 -11.18 42.81 -7.38
N VAL A 296 -10.45 43.31 -8.37
CA VAL A 296 -9.56 44.46 -8.17
C VAL A 296 -10.05 45.56 -9.12
N PRO A 297 -10.70 46.62 -8.62
CA PRO A 297 -10.93 47.83 -9.41
C PRO A 297 -9.58 48.51 -9.61
N GLY A 298 -9.17 48.66 -10.86
CA GLY A 298 -8.08 49.58 -11.19
C GLY A 298 -8.59 51.01 -11.05
N ASP A 299 -7.88 51.83 -10.27
CA ASP A 299 -7.95 53.28 -10.41
C ASP A 299 -6.67 53.95 -9.87
N ARG A 300 -6.04 54.69 -10.79
CA ARG A 300 -5.00 55.73 -10.68
C ARG A 300 -3.53 55.31 -10.47
#